data_AF-A0A7V2YCF8-F1
#
_entry.id   AF-A0A7V2YCF8-F1
#
_cell.length_a   1.000
_cell.length_b   1.000
_cell.length_c   1.000
_cell.angle_alpha   90.00
_cell.angle_beta   90.00
_cell.angle_gamma   90.00
#
_symmetry.space_group_name_H-M   'P 1'
#
loop_
_entity.id
_entity.type
_entity.pdbx_description
1 polymer ?
#
loop_
_entity_poly.entity_id
_entity_poly.type
_entity_poly.pdbx_seq_one_letter_code
_entity_poly.pdbx_strand_id
1 'polypeptide(L)'
;MGVSVSLIRKLEQVEPFLREVLIAVLEEIERQREETVTKKEFNELKDIVRELAEAQKRTEERVEELAAAQKRTEEELHKLVVEHSKTRGQLGGLSMTVGYILENEAMKALPLLLEEEFGLRVEGRLVRK
;
A
#
# COMPACT_ATOMS: atom_id res chain seq x y z
N MET A 1 -9.12 -21.58 43.71
CA MET A 1 -9.84 -22.86 43.54
C MET A 1 -10.23 -23.32 44.92
N GLY A 2 -11.52 -23.58 45.20
CA GLY A 2 -11.94 -23.98 46.55
C GLY A 2 -11.28 -25.27 46.99
N VAL A 3 -10.84 -25.31 48.25
CA VAL A 3 -10.28 -26.50 48.90
C VAL A 3 -11.25 -27.67 48.73
N SER A 4 -10.75 -28.85 48.33
CA SER A 4 -11.63 -30.01 48.11
C SER A 4 -12.38 -30.37 49.40
N VAL A 5 -13.67 -30.70 49.28
CA VAL A 5 -14.53 -31.09 50.41
C VAL A 5 -13.93 -32.27 51.19
N SER A 6 -13.17 -33.14 50.52
CA SER A 6 -12.45 -34.25 51.16
C SER A 6 -11.30 -33.79 52.05
N LEU A 7 -10.61 -32.70 51.71
CA LEU A 7 -9.52 -32.15 52.50
C LEU A 7 -10.07 -31.48 53.77
N ILE A 8 -11.19 -30.75 53.64
CA ILE A 8 -11.87 -30.09 54.77
C ILE A 8 -12.27 -31.12 55.83
N ARG A 9 -12.92 -32.23 55.42
CA ARG A 9 -13.30 -33.31 56.35
C ARG A 9 -12.10 -33.96 57.04
N LYS A 10 -10.95 -34.07 56.36
CA LYS A 10 -9.73 -34.63 56.97
C LYS A 10 -9.12 -33.66 57.97
N LEU A 11 -9.15 -32.35 57.69
CA LEU A 11 -8.67 -31.30 58.62
C LEU A 11 -9.49 -31.25 59.91
N GLU A 12 -10.80 -31.52 59.85
CA GLU A 12 -11.68 -31.61 61.02
C GLU A 12 -11.32 -32.73 62.01
N GLN A 13 -10.64 -33.78 61.54
CA GLN A 13 -10.20 -34.91 62.37
C GLN A 13 -8.82 -34.69 62.99
N VAL A 14 -8.14 -33.61 62.60
CA VAL A 14 -6.81 -33.25 63.10
C VAL A 14 -6.94 -32.40 64.37
N GLU A 15 -5.99 -32.58 65.29
CA GLU A 15 -5.85 -31.80 66.52
C GLU A 15 -5.77 -30.28 66.22
N PRO A 16 -6.38 -29.42 67.05
CA PRO A 16 -6.57 -27.99 66.73
C PRO A 16 -5.31 -27.24 66.33
N PHE A 17 -4.20 -27.42 67.06
CA PHE A 17 -2.95 -26.74 66.76
C PHE A 17 -2.38 -27.20 65.40
N LEU A 18 -2.36 -28.50 65.16
CA LEU A 18 -1.85 -29.04 63.90
C LEU A 18 -2.74 -28.64 62.69
N ARG A 19 -4.05 -28.48 62.90
CA ARG A 19 -4.98 -27.97 61.88
C ARG A 19 -4.66 -26.52 61.48
N GLU A 20 -4.41 -25.65 62.45
CA GLU A 20 -4.06 -24.25 62.18
C GLU A 20 -2.76 -24.15 61.37
N VAL A 21 -1.74 -24.95 61.73
CA VAL A 21 -0.48 -25.01 60.99
C VAL A 21 -0.71 -25.48 59.55
N LEU A 22 -1.53 -26.51 59.34
CA LEU A 22 -1.84 -27.00 58.00
C LEU A 22 -2.64 -25.99 57.16
N ILE A 23 -3.55 -25.23 57.78
CA ILE A 23 -4.27 -24.15 57.11
C ILE A 23 -3.29 -23.05 56.69
N ALA A 24 -2.40 -22.60 57.58
CA ALA A 24 -1.40 -21.59 57.26
C ALA A 24 -0.46 -22.02 56.12
N VAL A 25 -0.07 -23.29 56.07
CA VAL A 25 0.72 -23.85 54.96
C VAL A 25 -0.09 -23.88 53.65
N LEU A 26 -1.36 -24.26 53.70
CA LEU A 26 -2.24 -24.25 52.52
C LEU A 26 -2.42 -22.83 51.98
N GLU A 27 -2.64 -21.85 52.86
CA GLU A 27 -2.75 -20.43 52.48
C GLU A 27 -1.46 -19.92 51.82
N GLU A 28 -0.29 -20.27 52.35
CA GLU A 28 1.00 -19.90 51.77
C GLU A 28 1.21 -20.53 50.39
N ILE A 29 0.85 -21.81 50.22
CA ILE A 29 0.92 -22.52 48.94
C ILE A 29 0.00 -21.87 47.90
N GLU A 30 -1.25 -21.51 48.27
CA GLU A 30 -2.18 -20.85 47.36
C GLU A 30 -1.66 -19.48 46.92
N ARG A 31 -1.11 -18.68 47.85
CA ARG A 31 -0.51 -17.38 47.56
C ARG A 31 0.65 -17.47 46.56
N GLN A 32 1.60 -18.38 46.81
CA GLN A 32 2.75 -18.59 45.91
C GLN A 32 2.33 -19.07 44.53
N ARG A 33 1.28 -19.88 44.46
CA ARG A 33 0.76 -20.40 43.21
C ARG A 33 0.08 -19.31 42.38
N GLU A 34 -0.75 -18.45 42.98
CA GLU A 34 -1.35 -17.30 42.29
C GLU A 34 -0.29 -16.34 41.74
N GLU A 35 0.74 -16.03 42.54
CA GLU A 35 1.87 -15.21 42.08
C GLU A 35 2.62 -15.84 40.90
N THR A 36 2.85 -17.16 40.94
CA THR A 36 3.60 -17.88 39.89
C THR A 36 2.81 -17.94 38.58
N VAL A 37 1.50 -18.20 38.65
CA VAL A 37 0.60 -18.16 37.49
C VAL A 37 0.62 -16.76 36.86
N THR A 38 0.53 -15.72 37.69
CA THR A 38 0.58 -14.32 37.25
C THR A 38 1.90 -13.98 36.56
N LYS A 39 3.05 -14.40 37.12
CA LYS A 39 4.37 -14.19 36.51
C LYS A 39 4.52 -14.92 35.17
N LYS A 40 3.96 -16.12 35.06
CA LYS A 40 4.02 -16.90 33.81
C LYS A 40 3.22 -16.21 32.70
N GLU A 41 1.97 -15.86 32.97
CA GLU A 41 1.10 -15.13 32.01
C GLU A 41 1.70 -13.78 31.62
N PHE A 42 2.30 -13.07 32.59
CA PHE A 42 2.99 -11.81 32.33
C PHE A 42 4.20 -11.98 31.41
N ASN A 43 5.00 -13.04 31.59
CA ASN A 43 6.14 -13.31 30.72
C ASN A 43 5.69 -13.71 29.30
N GLU A 44 4.66 -14.53 29.18
CA GLU A 44 4.07 -14.88 27.87
C GLU A 44 3.56 -13.63 27.15
N LEU A 45 2.85 -12.74 27.85
CA LEU A 45 2.41 -11.46 27.30
C LEU A 45 3.58 -10.58 26.88
N LYS A 46 4.65 -10.51 27.69
CA LYS A 46 5.85 -9.73 27.38
C LYS A 46 6.53 -10.23 26.10
N ASP A 47 6.57 -11.53 25.88
CA ASP A 47 7.15 -12.12 24.68
C ASP A 47 6.28 -11.84 23.45
N ILE A 48 4.95 -11.99 23.56
CA ILE A 48 4.01 -11.60 22.49
C ILE A 48 4.16 -10.12 22.12
N VAL A 49 4.28 -9.23 23.11
CA VAL A 49 4.48 -7.79 22.87
C VAL A 49 5.82 -7.52 22.18
N ARG A 50 6.87 -8.26 22.50
CA ARG A 50 8.17 -8.15 21.82
C ARG A 50 8.06 -8.59 20.36
N GLU A 51 7.44 -9.72 20.09
CA GLU A 51 7.23 -10.22 18.73
C GLU A 51 6.37 -9.25 17.90
N LEU A 52 5.33 -8.67 18.50
CA LEU A 52 4.50 -7.67 17.85
C LEU A 52 5.29 -6.40 17.51
N ALA A 53 6.15 -5.92 18.41
CA ALA A 53 7.01 -4.77 18.17
C ALA A 53 8.02 -5.02 17.04
N GLU A 54 8.59 -6.22 16.98
CA GLU A 54 9.49 -6.62 15.89
C GLU A 54 8.75 -6.72 14.54
N ALA A 55 7.54 -7.30 14.53
CA ALA A 55 6.70 -7.37 13.35
C ALA A 55 6.27 -5.98 12.87
N GLN A 56 5.97 -5.07 13.79
CA GLN A 56 5.64 -3.68 13.48
C GLN A 56 6.85 -2.97 12.86
N LYS A 57 8.05 -3.09 13.45
CA LYS A 57 9.27 -2.49 12.91
C LYS A 57 9.56 -2.96 11.48
N ARG A 58 9.45 -4.27 11.22
CA ARG A 58 9.59 -4.84 9.86
C ARG A 58 8.54 -4.32 8.89
N THR A 59 7.34 -4.02 9.38
CA THR A 59 6.26 -3.44 8.57
C THR A 59 6.57 -1.99 8.23
N GLU A 60 7.05 -1.20 9.19
CA GLU A 60 7.48 0.19 8.98
C GLU A 60 8.62 0.26 7.95
N GLU A 61 9.64 -0.59 8.06
CA GLU A 61 10.73 -0.68 7.08
C GLU A 61 10.21 -0.97 5.66
N ARG A 62 9.29 -1.94 5.52
CA ARG A 62 8.68 -2.26 4.21
C ARG A 62 7.83 -1.12 3.65
N VAL A 63 7.15 -0.36 4.50
CA VAL A 63 6.35 0.80 4.09
C VAL A 63 7.26 1.93 3.61
N GLU A 64 8.39 2.17 4.28
CA GLU A 64 9.39 3.14 3.82
C GLU A 64 9.99 2.77 2.46
N GLU A 65 10.33 1.50 2.26
CA GLU A 65 10.82 0.99 0.97
C GLU A 65 9.79 1.19 -0.15
N LEU A 66 8.51 0.90 0.12
CA LEU A 66 7.41 1.10 -0.83
C LEU A 66 7.22 2.59 -1.14
N ALA A 67 7.27 3.47 -0.15
CA ALA A 67 7.16 4.91 -0.35
C ALA A 67 8.31 5.46 -1.22
N ALA A 68 9.54 4.99 -0.98
CA ALA A 68 10.70 5.35 -1.79
C ALA A 68 10.56 4.86 -3.25
N ALA A 69 10.11 3.62 -3.45
CA ALA A 69 9.85 3.07 -4.78
C ALA A 69 8.73 3.82 -5.52
N GLN A 70 7.67 4.20 -4.80
CA GLN A 70 6.59 5.02 -5.34
C GLN A 70 7.09 6.39 -5.79
N LYS A 71 7.87 7.09 -4.95
CA LYS A 71 8.45 8.40 -5.30
C LYS A 71 9.30 8.33 -6.57
N ARG A 72 10.16 7.32 -6.69
CA ARG A 72 10.95 7.08 -7.91
C ARG A 72 10.06 6.86 -9.14
N THR A 73 8.98 6.12 -8.98
CA THR A 73 8.02 5.86 -10.07
C THR A 73 7.31 7.14 -10.50
N GLU A 74 6.89 7.98 -9.56
CA GLU A 74 6.27 9.28 -9.83
C GLU A 74 7.23 10.22 -10.58
N GLU A 75 8.51 10.25 -10.21
CA GLU A 75 9.53 11.04 -10.90
C GLU A 75 9.73 10.59 -12.35
N GLU A 76 9.82 9.28 -12.61
CA GLU A 76 9.96 8.73 -13.97
C GLU A 76 8.70 8.95 -14.81
N LEU A 77 7.51 8.80 -14.22
CA LEU A 77 6.25 9.14 -14.88
C LEU A 77 6.18 10.61 -15.27
N HIS A 78 6.63 11.51 -14.39
CA HIS A 78 6.66 12.93 -14.70
C HIS A 78 7.57 13.23 -15.90
N LYS A 79 8.77 12.65 -15.94
CA LYS A 79 9.69 12.76 -17.09
C LYS A 79 9.03 12.25 -18.37
N LEU A 80 8.37 11.10 -18.31
CA LEU A 80 7.66 10.53 -19.46
C LEU A 80 6.56 11.45 -19.97
N VAL A 81 5.76 12.05 -19.09
CA VAL A 81 4.71 13.01 -19.47
C VAL A 81 5.30 14.24 -20.18
N VAL A 82 6.42 14.76 -19.68
CA VAL A 82 7.11 15.90 -20.29
C VAL A 82 7.61 15.55 -21.70
N GLU A 83 8.28 14.41 -21.86
CA GLU A 83 8.78 13.96 -23.17
C GLU A 83 7.62 13.63 -24.14
N HIS A 84 6.53 13.08 -23.64
CA HIS A 84 5.33 12.85 -24.44
C HIS A 84 4.73 14.16 -24.95
N SER A 85 4.70 15.20 -24.11
CA SER A 85 4.23 16.54 -24.51
C SER A 85 5.11 17.13 -25.63
N LYS A 86 6.44 17.02 -25.52
CA LYS A 86 7.37 17.45 -26.58
C LYS A 86 7.11 16.72 -27.90
N THR A 87 6.94 15.39 -27.83
CA THR A 87 6.63 14.55 -29.00
C THR A 87 5.33 15.00 -29.67
N ARG A 88 4.27 15.25 -28.88
CA ARG A 88 3.00 15.78 -29.39
C ARG A 88 3.16 17.13 -30.06
N GLY A 89 3.98 18.02 -29.51
CA GLY A 89 4.31 19.31 -30.12
C GLY A 89 4.98 19.16 -31.49
N GLN A 90 5.98 18.28 -31.59
CA GLN A 90 6.66 17.98 -32.85
C GLN A 90 5.71 17.40 -33.91
N LEU A 91 4.83 16.47 -33.52
CA LEU A 91 3.81 15.93 -34.41
C LEU A 91 2.83 17.02 -34.89
N GLY A 92 2.46 17.96 -34.02
CA GLY A 92 1.65 19.12 -34.39
C GLY A 92 2.35 19.97 -35.46
N GLY A 93 3.63 20.28 -35.27
CA GLY A 93 4.44 20.99 -36.27
C GLY A 93 4.52 20.25 -37.61
N LEU A 94 4.77 18.94 -37.58
CA LEU A 94 4.80 18.11 -38.80
C LEU A 94 3.44 18.08 -39.51
N SER A 95 2.36 17.97 -38.74
CA SER A 95 0.99 17.99 -39.29
C SER A 95 0.71 19.29 -40.01
N MET A 96 1.16 20.43 -39.46
CA MET A 96 1.05 21.72 -40.12
C MET A 96 1.87 21.75 -41.42
N THR A 97 3.13 21.30 -41.41
CA THR A 97 3.97 21.27 -42.62
C THR A 97 3.38 20.39 -43.71
N VAL A 98 2.89 19.20 -43.35
CA VAL A 98 2.24 18.27 -44.29
C VAL A 98 0.97 18.90 -44.85
N GLY A 99 0.14 19.53 -44.02
CA GLY A 99 -1.02 20.29 -44.49
C GLY A 99 -0.62 21.41 -45.45
N TYR A 100 0.43 22.17 -45.11
CA TYR A 100 0.93 23.23 -45.98
C TYR A 100 1.35 22.72 -47.36
N ILE A 101 2.10 21.60 -47.41
CA ILE A 101 2.54 20.97 -48.66
C ILE A 101 1.35 20.41 -49.42
N LEU A 102 0.43 19.73 -48.75
CA LEU A 102 -0.71 19.09 -49.39
C LEU A 102 -1.61 20.11 -50.08
N GLU A 103 -2.00 21.21 -49.42
CA GLU A 103 -2.86 22.18 -50.11
C GLU A 103 -2.09 22.92 -51.22
N ASN A 104 -0.76 23.11 -51.09
CA ASN A 104 0.04 23.67 -52.19
C ASN A 104 0.02 22.76 -53.43
N GLU A 105 0.18 21.45 -53.25
CA GLU A 105 0.14 20.49 -54.36
C GLU A 105 -1.29 20.35 -54.92
N ALA A 106 -2.30 20.32 -54.05
CA ALA A 106 -3.70 20.31 -54.47
C ALA A 106 -4.02 21.53 -55.34
N MET A 107 -3.60 22.72 -54.96
CA MET A 107 -3.84 23.94 -55.74
C MET A 107 -3.16 23.95 -57.11
N LYS A 108 -2.02 23.25 -57.27
CA LYS A 108 -1.36 23.09 -58.58
C LYS A 108 -2.11 22.10 -59.46
N ALA A 109 -2.61 21.01 -58.88
CA ALA A 109 -3.29 19.94 -59.62
C ALA A 109 -4.76 20.28 -59.96
N LEU A 110 -5.42 21.06 -59.09
CA LEU A 110 -6.87 21.30 -59.16
C LEU A 110 -7.35 21.94 -60.49
N PRO A 111 -6.66 22.92 -61.10
CA PRO A 111 -7.14 23.50 -62.37
C PRO A 111 -7.24 22.49 -63.51
N LEU A 112 -6.26 21.59 -63.62
CA LEU A 112 -6.25 20.54 -64.65
C LEU A 112 -7.38 19.54 -64.41
N LEU A 113 -7.57 19.10 -63.17
CA LEU A 113 -8.66 18.20 -62.79
C LEU A 113 -10.04 18.81 -63.06
N LEU A 114 -10.23 20.10 -62.76
CA LEU A 114 -11.50 20.80 -62.98
C LEU A 114 -11.84 20.96 -64.46
N GLU A 115 -10.84 21.21 -65.32
CA GLU A 115 -11.05 21.31 -66.76
C GLU A 115 -11.34 19.93 -67.38
N GLU A 116 -10.57 18.89 -66.98
CA GLU A 116 -10.71 17.53 -67.53
C GLU A 116 -12.00 16.83 -67.09
N GLU A 117 -12.35 16.89 -65.81
CA GLU A 117 -13.50 16.11 -65.27
C GLU A 117 -14.81 16.90 -65.26
N PHE A 118 -14.76 18.23 -65.17
CA PHE A 118 -15.95 19.06 -64.97
C PHE A 118 -16.14 20.13 -66.05
N GLY A 119 -15.20 20.29 -66.99
CA GLY A 119 -15.24 21.33 -68.02
C GLY A 119 -15.16 22.76 -67.47
N LEU A 120 -14.67 22.93 -66.24
CA LEU A 120 -14.59 24.21 -65.55
C LEU A 120 -13.20 24.82 -65.73
N ARG A 121 -13.12 25.96 -66.43
CA ARG A 121 -11.86 26.70 -66.58
C ARG A 121 -11.63 27.65 -65.42
N VAL A 122 -10.49 27.49 -64.75
CA VAL A 122 -10.07 28.40 -63.67
C VAL A 122 -9.46 29.66 -64.29
N GLU A 123 -10.04 30.82 -63.98
CA GLU A 123 -9.47 32.11 -64.37
C GLU A 123 -8.53 32.63 -63.27
N GLY A 124 -7.27 32.88 -63.64
CA GLY A 124 -6.25 33.37 -62.71
C GLY A 124 -5.58 32.27 -61.86
N ARG A 125 -4.81 32.69 -60.85
CA ARG A 125 -4.06 31.78 -59.98
C ARG A 125 -4.86 31.49 -58.71
N LEU A 126 -5.08 30.20 -58.41
CA LEU A 126 -5.59 29.80 -57.10
C LEU A 126 -4.60 30.22 -56.00
N VAL A 127 -5.09 30.88 -54.96
CA VAL A 127 -4.29 31.32 -53.80
C VAL A 127 -4.89 30.77 -52.50
N ARG A 128 -4.03 30.37 -51.57
CA ARG A 128 -4.45 29.93 -50.23
C ARG A 128 -4.96 31.17 -49.47
N LYS A 129 -6.04 31.01 -48.72
CA LYS A 129 -6.61 32.06 -47.87
C LYS A 129 -5.93 32.12 -46.51
#